data_AF-K1Z0S1-F1
#
_entry.id   AF-K1Z0S1-F1
#
_cell.length_a   1.000
_cell.length_b   1.000
_cell.length_c   1.000
_cell.angle_alpha   90.00
_cell.angle_beta   90.00
_cell.angle_gamma   90.00
#
_symmetry.space_group_name_H-M   'P 1'
#
loop_
_entity.id
_entity.type
_entity.pdbx_description
1 polymer ?
#
loop_
_entity_poly.entity_id
_entity_poly.type
_entity_poly.pdbx_seq_one_letter_code
_entity_poly.pdbx_strand_id
1 'polypeptide(L)' 'MNSEARSELVATCGLYCGECHRYKKGKCPGCAENVKATWCKVRTCTAERGYRTCAECTEFPDVQACRKLNNIFSKFFAL' A
#
# COMPACT_ATOMS: atom_id res chain seq x y z
N MET A 1 12.17 21.76 8.10
CA MET A 1 12.22 20.62 7.15
C MET A 1 10.78 20.35 6.74
N ASN A 2 10.26 21.07 5.74
CA ASN A 2 8.91 20.84 5.23
C ASN A 2 9.01 19.86 4.06
N SER A 3 9.01 18.56 4.34
CA SER A 3 8.69 17.59 3.31
C SER A 3 7.17 17.45 3.27
N GLU A 4 6.53 18.13 2.33
CA GLU A 4 5.11 17.89 2.05
C GLU A 4 4.93 16.43 1.61
N ALA A 5 4.02 15.72 2.25
CA ALA A 5 3.74 14.33 1.91
C ALA A 5 3.07 14.26 0.53
N ARG A 6 3.60 13.41 -0.34
CA ARG A 6 3.16 13.21 -1.72
C ARG A 6 2.15 12.07 -1.80
N SER A 7 0.86 12.38 -1.96
CA SER A 7 -0.23 11.40 -1.95
C SER A 7 -0.11 10.29 -3.02
N GLU A 8 0.66 10.51 -4.08
CA GLU A 8 1.04 9.50 -5.08
C GLU A 8 1.96 8.41 -4.54
N LEU A 9 2.66 8.65 -3.42
CA LEU A 9 3.54 7.68 -2.78
C LEU A 9 2.81 6.83 -1.74
N VAL A 10 1.50 7.04 -1.53
CA VAL A 10 0.68 6.16 -0.70
C VAL A 10 0.44 4.85 -1.44
N ALA A 11 0.88 3.75 -0.82
CA ALA A 11 0.66 2.40 -1.31
C ALA A 11 -0.81 2.01 -1.22
N THR A 12 -1.21 1.00 -1.98
CA THR A 12 -2.61 0.54 -2.00
C THR A 12 -3.07 0.01 -0.63
N CYS A 13 -2.14 -0.45 0.21
CA CYS A 13 -2.40 -0.88 1.59
C CYS A 13 -2.31 0.24 2.65
N GLY A 14 -1.99 1.49 2.26
CA GLY A 14 -1.83 2.63 3.18
C GLY A 14 -0.39 2.91 3.65
N LEU A 15 0.59 2.05 3.35
CA LEU A 15 2.01 2.34 3.63
C LEU A 15 2.53 3.51 2.77
N TYR A 16 3.43 4.34 3.30
CA TYR A 16 3.97 5.46 2.54
C TYR A 16 5.34 5.13 1.93
N CYS A 17 5.39 5.01 0.60
CA CYS A 17 6.61 4.69 -0.14
C CYS A 17 7.70 5.76 -0.01
N GLY A 18 7.33 7.03 0.26
CA GLY A 18 8.29 8.11 0.49
C GLY A 18 9.24 7.83 1.66
N GLU A 19 8.80 7.04 2.65
CA GLU A 19 9.66 6.61 3.76
C GLU A 19 10.34 5.25 3.55
N CYS A 20 10.02 4.53 2.48
CA CYS A 20 10.65 3.25 2.18
C CYS A 20 12.12 3.42 1.75
N HIS A 21 13.06 2.79 2.47
CA HIS A 21 14.49 2.83 2.15
C HIS A 21 14.82 2.37 0.73
N ARG A 22 14.14 1.33 0.22
CA ARG A 22 14.38 0.83 -1.15
C ARG A 22 13.89 1.81 -2.21
N TYR A 23 12.77 2.49 -1.97
CA TYR A 23 12.25 3.53 -2.86
C TYR A 23 13.21 4.73 -2.88
N LYS A 24 13.61 5.23 -1.69
CA LYS A 24 14.59 6.32 -1.55
C LYS A 24 15.94 6.03 -2.24
N LYS A 25 16.34 4.76 -2.32
CA LYS A 25 17.56 4.33 -3.04
C LYS A 25 17.36 4.04 -4.54
N GLY A 26 16.18 4.30 -5.11
CA GLY A 26 15.87 3.99 -6.52
C GLY A 26 15.85 2.49 -6.84
N LYS A 27 15.79 1.61 -5.83
CA LYS A 27 15.80 0.15 -5.98
C LYS A 27 14.40 -0.47 -6.00
N CYS A 28 13.37 0.37 -5.98
CA CYS A 28 11.95 0.00 -6.02
C CYS A 28 11.19 1.13 -6.73
N PRO A 29 10.31 0.83 -7.70
CA PRO A 29 9.54 1.86 -8.40
C PRO A 29 8.39 2.45 -7.56
N GLY A 30 8.14 1.92 -6.36
CA GLY A 30 7.00 2.29 -5.52
C GLY A 30 5.82 1.35 -5.72
N CYS A 31 4.90 1.29 -4.75
CA CYS A 31 3.82 0.29 -4.73
C CYS A 31 2.90 0.36 -5.96
N ALA A 32 2.57 1.58 -6.41
CA ALA A 32 1.73 1.81 -7.59
C ALA A 32 2.31 1.10 -8.83
N GLU A 33 3.60 1.33 -9.10
CA GLU A 33 4.30 0.83 -10.28
C GLU A 33 4.90 -0.58 -10.12
N ASN A 34 4.90 -1.16 -8.92
CA ASN A 34 5.50 -2.47 -8.66
C ASN A 34 4.62 -3.65 -9.16
N VAL A 35 4.36 -3.70 -10.47
CA VAL A 35 3.57 -4.74 -11.14
C VAL A 35 4.12 -6.17 -10.93
N LYS A 36 5.42 -6.28 -10.66
CA LYS A 36 6.09 -7.57 -10.39
C LYS A 36 5.77 -8.13 -9.00
N ALA A 37 5.16 -7.36 -8.09
CA ALA A 37 4.76 -7.82 -6.77
C ALA A 37 3.45 -8.64 -6.81
N THR A 38 3.40 -9.69 -7.64
CA THR A 38 2.22 -10.57 -7.81
C THR A 38 1.88 -11.35 -6.54
N TRP A 39 2.82 -11.48 -5.61
CA TRP A 39 2.63 -12.06 -4.28
C TRP A 39 1.82 -11.16 -3.32
N CYS A 40 1.71 -9.86 -3.61
CA CYS A 40 1.00 -8.91 -2.76
C CYS A 40 -0.51 -8.96 -3.02
N LYS A 41 -1.23 -9.76 -2.21
CA LYS A 41 -2.68 -9.95 -2.32
C LYS A 41 -3.49 -8.65 -2.22
N VAL A 42 -3.02 -7.66 -1.45
CA VAL A 42 -3.69 -6.35 -1.33
C VAL A 42 -3.63 -5.59 -2.66
N ARG A 43 -2.46 -5.55 -3.30
CA ARG A 43 -2.29 -4.89 -4.60
C ARG A 43 -3.16 -5.52 -5.67
N THR A 44 -3.19 -6.85 -5.73
CA THR A 44 -4.07 -7.57 -6.66
C THR A 44 -5.54 -7.24 -6.39
N CYS A 45 -5.95 -7.29 -5.11
CA CYS A 45 -7.33 -7.00 -4.71
C CYS A 45 -7.79 -5.57 -5.07
N THR A 46 -6.94 -4.56 -4.89
CA THR A 46 -7.28 -3.17 -5.26
C THR A 46 -7.29 -2.98 -6.77
N ALA A 47 -6.36 -3.59 -7.50
CA ALA A 47 -6.32 -3.53 -8.96
C ALA A 47 -7.57 -4.15 -9.60
N GLU A 48 -7.99 -5.34 -9.13
CA GLU A 48 -9.21 -6.02 -9.61
C GLU A 48 -10.49 -5.20 -9.35
N ARG A 49 -10.52 -4.41 -8.28
CA ARG A 49 -11.65 -3.56 -7.90
C ARG A 49 -11.59 -2.15 -8.48
N GLY A 50 -10.50 -1.79 -9.15
CA GLY A 50 -10.27 -0.43 -9.65
C GLY A 50 -10.03 0.61 -8.54
N TYR A 51 -9.65 0.18 -7.34
CA TYR A 51 -9.37 1.07 -6.21
C TYR A 51 -7.92 1.55 -6.23
N ARG A 52 -7.70 2.81 -5.85
CA ARG A 52 -6.35 3.33 -5.60
C ARG A 52 -5.81 2.81 -4.28
N THR A 53 -6.64 2.73 -3.25
CA THR A 53 -6.26 2.25 -1.91
C THR A 53 -7.36 1.42 -1.27
N CYS A 54 -7.02 0.67 -0.21
CA CYS A 54 -8.02 -0.02 0.59
C CYS A 54 -9.04 0.92 1.25
N ALA A 55 -8.78 2.23 1.37
CA ALA A 55 -9.72 3.18 1.95
C ALA A 55 -10.99 3.37 1.10
N GLU A 56 -10.95 3.01 -0.19
CA GLU A 56 -12.12 3.02 -1.09
C GLU A 56 -12.97 1.75 -0.98
N CYS A 57 -12.53 0.76 -0.19
CA CYS A 57 -13.23 -0.51 -0.07
C CYS A 57 -14.57 -0.36 0.67
N THR A 58 -15.65 -0.74 0.00
CA THR A 58 -17.01 -0.69 0.56
C THR A 58 -17.52 -2.05 1.03
N GLU A 59 -16.71 -3.11 0.94
CA GLU A 59 -17.06 -4.48 1.35
C GLU A 59 -17.14 -4.62 2.88
N PHE A 60 -16.45 -3.75 3.62
CA PHE A 60 -16.39 -3.76 5.08
C PHE A 60 -16.73 -2.38 5.64
N PRO A 61 -17.51 -2.28 6.73
CA PRO A 61 -17.70 -1.02 7.47
C PRO A 61 -16.38 -0.48 8.04
N ASP A 62 -15.48 -1.39 8.42
CA ASP A 62 -14.10 -1.11 8.81
C ASP A 62 -13.17 -2.03 8.02
N VAL A 63 -12.27 -1.44 7.22
CA VAL A 63 -11.30 -2.17 6.41
C VAL A 63 -10.32 -3.01 7.24
N GLN A 64 -10.20 -2.73 8.54
CA GLN A 64 -9.46 -3.58 9.49
C GLN A 64 -10.11 -4.97 9.66
N ALA A 65 -11.40 -5.14 9.35
CA ALA A 65 -12.00 -6.47 9.31
C ALA A 65 -11.50 -7.31 8.11
N CYS A 66 -10.89 -6.67 7.10
CA CYS A 66 -10.44 -7.35 5.89
C CYS A 66 -9.17 -8.17 6.15
N ARG A 67 -9.29 -9.51 6.09
CA ARG A 67 -8.14 -10.44 6.22
C ARG A 67 -7.05 -10.23 5.16
N LYS A 68 -7.37 -9.63 4.00
CA LYS A 68 -6.37 -9.32 2.97
C LYS A 68 -5.48 -8.15 3.39
N LEU A 69 -6.07 -7.11 4.00
CA LEU A 69 -5.36 -5.94 4.52
C LEU A 69 -4.63 -6.24 5.84
N ASN A 70 -5.29 -6.98 6.74
CA ASN A 70 -4.76 -7.32 8.06
C ASN A 70 -3.93 -8.60 8.11
N ASN A 71 -3.31 -8.95 6.99
CA ASN A 71 -2.39 -10.07 6.93
C ASN A 71 -1.01 -9.66 7.44
N ILE A 72 -0.80 -9.75 8.76
CA ILE A 72 0.45 -9.81 9.58
C ILE A 72 1.65 -8.91 9.18
N PHE A 73 2.02 -8.76 7.91
CA PHE A 73 3.04 -7.84 7.40
C PHE A 73 2.76 -6.36 7.71
N SER A 74 1.50 -5.94 7.82
CA SER A 74 1.11 -4.60 8.30
C SER A 74 1.46 -4.37 9.77
N LYS A 75 1.62 -5.43 10.58
CA LYS A 75 2.07 -5.33 11.99
C LYS A 75 3.60 -5.32 12.14
N PHE A 76 4.34 -5.88 11.18
CA PHE A 76 5.81 -5.91 11.22
C PHE A 76 6.50 -4.66 10.64
N PHE A 77 5.80 -3.89 9.82
CA PHE A 77 6.29 -2.61 9.26
C PHE A 77 5.62 -1.37 9.88
N ALA A 78 4.90 -1.54 11.00
CA ALA A 78 4.61 -0.44 11.91
C ALA A 78 5.90 -0.11 12.70
N LEU A 79 6.87 0.50 12.02
CA LEU A 79 8.05 1.15 12.58
C LEU A 79 8.03 2.61 12.16
#